data_AF-A0A536KJE2-F1
#
_entry.id   AF-A0A536KJE2-F1
#
_cell.length_a   1.000
_cell.length_b   1.000
_cell.length_c   1.000
_cell.angle_alpha   90.00
_cell.angle_beta   90.00
_cell.angle_gamma   90.00
#
_symmetry.space_group_name_H-M   'P 1'
#
loop_
_entity.id
_entity.type
_entity.pdbx_description
1 polymer ?
#
loop_
_entity_poly.entity_id
_entity_poly.type
_entity_poly.pdbx_seq_one_letter_code
_entity_poly.pdbx_strand_id
1 'polypeptide(L)'
;MGWYALPTNVPWLTLAVVIPLSGALLVGLTPSVARGVIKQLGILASAITLLLVLVIVGGFQLGVGNLHLQFEEVRQWVPAVGISYHVGVDGLSLFLLGLNGLLFLIAILVTSPATLRLKQFILLLLILEAATAGILLSLDLILFYVFWEAMLVPLYFLIGVWGEGPRVYAAFKFLIYTVIGSFAMLVAILAVAAINFAQTGQLSFDWTVLVQHPASGVWQLPLNLGAIGIPQLLFLGFALAFAIKMPLFPLHTWLPAAYTASPIPVVIVLAGLVSKLGAYGFLRFNLALFPDAAHSLGPALAVLATAGILYGAFMALVQTDLKRLVAYASMSHLGFIGLGIFAGNLLGIEGAL
;
A
#
# COMPACT_ATOMS: atom_id res chain seq x y z
N MET A 1 -18.77 -14.11 -8.77
CA MET A 1 -19.83 -13.91 -9.76
C MET A 1 -19.20 -13.09 -10.86
N GLY A 2 -18.87 -13.68 -12.00
CA GLY A 2 -18.59 -12.90 -13.21
C GLY A 2 -19.94 -12.63 -13.87
N TRP A 3 -20.47 -11.43 -13.71
CA TRP A 3 -21.77 -11.05 -14.26
C TRP A 3 -21.74 -10.95 -15.79
N TYR A 4 -20.56 -10.69 -16.34
CA TYR A 4 -20.29 -10.62 -17.77
C TYR A 4 -18.80 -10.86 -18.04
N ALA A 5 -18.47 -11.16 -19.30
CA ALA A 5 -17.08 -11.24 -19.75
C ALA A 5 -16.62 -9.85 -20.22
N LEU A 6 -15.48 -9.40 -19.71
CA LEU A 6 -14.85 -8.18 -20.16
C LEU A 6 -13.94 -8.44 -21.38
N PRO A 7 -13.88 -7.52 -22.36
CA PRO A 7 -12.92 -7.60 -23.45
C PRO A 7 -11.47 -7.66 -22.96
N THR A 8 -10.68 -8.59 -23.49
CA THR A 8 -9.28 -8.84 -23.09
C THR A 8 -8.27 -7.88 -23.73
N ASN A 9 -8.69 -7.13 -24.74
CA ASN A 9 -7.85 -6.16 -25.46
C ASN A 9 -7.82 -4.76 -24.83
N VAL A 10 -8.63 -4.53 -23.80
CA VAL A 10 -8.68 -3.25 -23.07
C VAL A 10 -7.78 -3.34 -21.85
N PRO A 11 -6.88 -2.37 -21.63
CA PRO A 11 -5.98 -2.37 -20.47
C PRO A 11 -6.70 -1.82 -19.23
N TRP A 12 -7.63 -2.61 -18.68
CA TRP A 12 -8.50 -2.24 -17.55
C TRP A 12 -7.72 -1.78 -16.30
N LEU A 13 -6.64 -2.46 -15.94
CA LEU A 13 -5.85 -2.16 -14.75
C LEU A 13 -4.98 -0.93 -14.97
N THR A 14 -4.36 -0.79 -16.14
CA THR A 14 -3.65 0.45 -16.49
C THR A 14 -4.59 1.66 -16.46
N LEU A 15 -5.84 1.52 -16.94
CA LEU A 15 -6.82 2.59 -16.90
C LEU A 15 -7.15 3.03 -15.46
N ALA A 16 -7.19 2.11 -14.50
CA ALA A 16 -7.42 2.45 -13.10
C ALA A 16 -6.32 3.36 -12.50
N VAL A 17 -5.11 3.33 -13.05
CA VAL A 17 -4.00 4.22 -12.68
C VAL A 17 -4.00 5.50 -13.52
N VAL A 18 -4.24 5.39 -14.84
CA VAL A 18 -4.11 6.50 -15.79
C VAL A 18 -5.26 7.50 -15.68
N ILE A 19 -6.48 7.07 -15.37
CA ILE A 19 -7.65 7.96 -15.23
C ILE A 19 -7.44 9.02 -14.14
N PRO A 20 -7.09 8.67 -12.89
CA PRO A 20 -6.84 9.69 -11.87
C PRO A 20 -5.64 10.58 -12.22
N LEU A 21 -4.58 10.06 -12.85
CA LEU A 21 -3.46 10.88 -13.35
C LEU A 21 -3.89 11.87 -14.44
N SER A 22 -4.76 11.44 -15.35
CA SER A 22 -5.32 12.31 -16.39
C SER A 22 -6.19 13.40 -15.77
N GLY A 23 -7.00 13.05 -14.76
CA GLY A 23 -7.73 14.03 -13.94
C GLY A 23 -6.81 15.04 -13.25
N ALA A 24 -5.70 14.56 -12.68
CA ALA A 24 -4.69 15.41 -12.03
C ALA A 24 -4.06 16.40 -13.03
N LEU A 25 -3.75 15.94 -14.25
CA LEU A 25 -3.25 16.78 -15.33
C LEU A 25 -4.27 17.85 -15.73
N LEU A 26 -5.53 17.48 -15.96
CA LEU A 26 -6.61 18.41 -16.31
C LEU A 26 -6.83 19.47 -15.21
N VAL A 27 -6.80 19.07 -13.94
CA VAL A 27 -6.84 20.00 -12.80
C VAL A 27 -5.62 20.93 -12.80
N GLY A 28 -4.43 20.40 -13.09
CA GLY A 28 -3.18 21.17 -13.19
C GLY A 28 -3.26 22.29 -14.23
N LEU A 29 -3.80 21.98 -15.41
CA LEU A 29 -3.96 22.90 -16.54
C LEU A 29 -5.08 23.93 -16.34
N THR A 30 -6.09 23.62 -15.51
CA THR A 30 -7.23 24.52 -15.25
C THR A 30 -6.80 25.77 -14.48
N PRO A 31 -7.18 27.01 -14.84
CA PRO A 31 -6.81 28.22 -14.08
C PRO A 31 -7.22 28.16 -12.61
N SER A 32 -6.35 28.60 -11.68
CA SER A 32 -6.60 28.53 -10.22
C SER A 32 -7.83 29.31 -9.74
N VAL A 33 -8.33 30.25 -10.55
CA VAL A 33 -9.57 31.01 -10.29
C VAL A 33 -10.82 30.16 -10.49
N ALA A 34 -10.79 29.13 -11.35
CA ALA A 34 -11.91 28.28 -11.70
C ALA A 34 -12.13 27.15 -10.67
N ARG A 35 -12.30 27.51 -9.40
CA ARG A 35 -12.39 26.56 -8.26
C ARG A 35 -13.51 25.52 -8.41
N GLY A 36 -14.65 25.92 -8.98
CA GLY A 36 -15.76 25.02 -9.27
C GLY A 36 -15.38 23.91 -10.26
N VAL A 37 -14.73 24.30 -11.37
CA VAL A 37 -14.25 23.37 -12.41
C VAL A 37 -13.19 22.43 -11.84
N ILE A 38 -12.23 22.96 -11.07
CA ILE A 38 -11.20 22.14 -10.39
C ILE A 38 -11.85 21.05 -9.53
N LYS A 39 -12.83 21.40 -8.70
CA LYS A 39 -13.52 20.42 -7.84
C LYS A 39 -14.31 19.41 -8.68
N GLN A 40 -15.04 19.85 -9.70
CA GLN A 40 -15.81 18.97 -10.58
C GLN A 40 -14.93 17.99 -11.34
N LEU A 41 -13.79 18.43 -11.87
CA LEU A 41 -12.82 17.55 -12.54
C LEU A 41 -12.27 16.49 -11.59
N GLY A 42 -11.96 16.86 -10.34
CA GLY A 42 -11.53 15.90 -9.33
C GLY A 42 -12.59 14.85 -9.00
N ILE A 43 -13.83 15.29 -8.80
CA ILE A 43 -14.97 14.37 -8.55
C ILE A 43 -15.16 13.45 -9.75
N LEU A 44 -15.17 13.99 -10.96
CA LEU A 44 -15.40 13.23 -12.17
C LEU A 44 -14.30 12.18 -12.39
N ALA A 45 -13.03 12.56 -12.21
CA ALA A 45 -11.91 11.63 -12.35
C ALA A 45 -12.02 10.46 -11.36
N SER A 46 -12.20 10.73 -10.07
CA SER A 46 -12.29 9.67 -9.06
C SER A 46 -13.59 8.86 -9.17
N ALA A 47 -14.70 9.47 -9.57
CA ALA A 47 -15.95 8.75 -9.83
C ALA A 47 -15.81 7.80 -11.03
N ILE A 48 -15.15 8.23 -12.12
CA ILE A 48 -14.86 7.36 -13.26
C ILE A 48 -13.92 6.22 -12.83
N THR A 49 -12.90 6.49 -12.02
CA THR A 49 -12.03 5.44 -11.45
C THR A 49 -12.84 4.42 -10.66
N LEU A 50 -13.71 4.86 -9.75
CA LEU A 50 -14.56 3.97 -8.97
C LEU A 50 -15.50 3.14 -9.87
N LEU A 51 -16.13 3.77 -10.87
CA LEU A 51 -16.99 3.07 -11.82
C LEU A 51 -16.21 2.01 -12.61
N LEU A 52 -15.00 2.34 -13.06
CA LEU A 52 -14.11 1.38 -13.73
C LEU A 52 -13.78 0.19 -12.83
N VAL A 53 -13.47 0.44 -11.55
CA VAL A 53 -13.19 -0.63 -10.59
C VAL A 53 -14.44 -1.50 -10.36
N LEU A 54 -15.63 -0.90 -10.25
CA LEU A 54 -16.88 -1.67 -10.14
C LEU A 54 -17.16 -2.51 -11.39
N VAL A 55 -16.78 -2.02 -12.57
CA VAL A 55 -16.84 -2.80 -13.82
C VAL A 55 -15.88 -4.00 -13.76
N ILE A 56 -14.64 -3.79 -13.31
CA ILE A 56 -13.66 -4.88 -13.11
C ILE A 56 -14.20 -5.91 -12.10
N VAL A 57 -14.81 -5.46 -11.00
CA VAL A 57 -15.46 -6.34 -10.01
C VAL A 57 -16.58 -7.17 -10.64
N GLY A 58 -17.43 -6.56 -11.45
CA GLY A 58 -18.52 -7.26 -12.16
C GLY A 58 -18.01 -8.29 -13.17
N GLY A 59 -16.85 -8.05 -13.77
CA GLY A 59 -16.17 -8.99 -14.68
C GLY A 59 -15.31 -10.06 -13.99
N PHE A 60 -15.07 -9.94 -12.68
CA PHE A 60 -14.17 -10.83 -11.95
C PHE A 60 -14.78 -12.22 -11.75
N GLN A 61 -14.07 -13.27 -12.19
CA GLN A 61 -14.54 -14.65 -12.11
C GLN A 61 -14.17 -15.26 -10.75
N LEU A 62 -15.18 -15.69 -9.98
CA LEU A 62 -14.95 -16.43 -8.72
C LEU A 62 -14.85 -17.93 -9.00
N GLY A 63 -14.08 -18.65 -8.18
CA GLY A 63 -14.02 -20.11 -8.24
C GLY A 63 -13.17 -20.69 -9.37
N VAL A 64 -12.44 -19.83 -10.10
CA VAL A 64 -11.33 -20.29 -10.95
C VAL A 64 -10.21 -20.68 -9.99
N GLY A 65 -10.02 -21.98 -9.75
CA GLY A 65 -9.12 -22.49 -8.71
C GLY A 65 -7.67 -22.00 -8.85
N ASN A 66 -6.95 -22.02 -7.73
CA ASN A 66 -5.58 -21.50 -7.51
C ASN A 66 -5.48 -19.97 -7.48
N LEU A 67 -4.33 -19.45 -7.04
CA LEU A 67 -3.94 -18.02 -6.98
C LEU A 67 -3.94 -17.31 -8.36
N HIS A 68 -4.99 -17.50 -9.16
CA HIS A 68 -5.10 -16.99 -10.50
C HIS A 68 -5.31 -15.48 -10.45
N LEU A 69 -4.28 -14.78 -10.91
CA LEU A 69 -4.37 -13.38 -11.26
C LEU A 69 -5.29 -13.24 -12.47
N GLN A 70 -6.11 -12.20 -12.47
CA GLN A 70 -7.01 -11.87 -13.56
C GLN A 70 -6.66 -10.49 -14.09
N PHE A 71 -7.07 -10.22 -15.33
CA PHE A 71 -6.80 -8.96 -16.02
C PHE A 71 -5.31 -8.63 -16.09
N GLU A 72 -4.45 -9.65 -16.23
CA GLU A 72 -3.00 -9.47 -16.30
C GLU A 72 -2.61 -8.66 -17.55
N GLU A 73 -1.82 -7.61 -17.33
CA GLU A 73 -1.25 -6.78 -18.38
C GLU A 73 0.27 -6.80 -18.21
N VAL A 74 0.95 -7.48 -19.14
CA VAL A 74 2.40 -7.71 -19.09
C VAL A 74 3.09 -7.03 -20.26
N ARG A 75 4.03 -6.13 -19.97
CA ARG A 75 4.93 -5.49 -20.93
C ARG A 75 6.34 -5.42 -20.35
N GLN A 76 7.36 -5.59 -21.19
CA GLN A 76 8.73 -5.33 -20.72
C GLN A 76 8.94 -3.82 -20.57
N TRP A 77 9.40 -3.38 -19.40
CA TRP A 77 9.64 -1.95 -19.14
C TRP A 77 11.11 -1.60 -19.26
N VAL A 78 11.98 -2.33 -18.55
CA VAL A 78 13.45 -2.21 -18.67
C VAL A 78 14.05 -3.61 -18.83
N PRO A 79 14.04 -4.18 -20.06
CA PRO A 79 14.44 -5.56 -20.30
C PRO A 79 15.88 -5.87 -19.86
N ALA A 80 16.79 -4.90 -19.99
CA ALA A 80 18.22 -5.05 -19.66
C ALA A 80 18.47 -5.42 -18.19
N VAL A 81 17.53 -5.11 -17.29
CA VAL A 81 17.62 -5.42 -15.87
C VAL A 81 16.43 -6.26 -15.38
N GLY A 82 15.66 -6.88 -16.29
CA GLY A 82 14.57 -7.78 -15.90
C GLY A 82 13.36 -7.11 -15.25
N ILE A 83 13.17 -5.79 -15.43
CA ILE A 83 12.01 -5.06 -14.90
C ILE A 83 10.88 -5.09 -15.93
N SER A 84 9.70 -5.47 -15.47
CA SER A 84 8.48 -5.54 -16.26
C SER A 84 7.42 -4.56 -15.75
N TYR A 85 6.57 -4.07 -16.66
CA TYR A 85 5.26 -3.58 -16.29
C TYR A 85 4.33 -4.79 -16.25
N HIS A 86 4.24 -5.42 -15.09
CA HIS A 86 3.30 -6.50 -14.83
C HIS A 86 2.30 -6.03 -13.77
N VAL A 87 1.05 -5.85 -14.20
CA VAL A 87 -0.07 -5.59 -13.31
C VAL A 87 -1.11 -6.70 -13.42
N GLY A 88 -1.78 -7.03 -12.31
CA GLY A 88 -2.80 -8.05 -12.23
C GLY A 88 -3.62 -7.90 -10.95
N VAL A 89 -4.78 -8.56 -10.89
CA VAL A 89 -5.67 -8.47 -9.73
C VAL A 89 -6.17 -9.85 -9.30
N ASP A 90 -6.27 -10.07 -7.99
CA ASP A 90 -6.97 -11.19 -7.36
C ASP A 90 -7.99 -10.68 -6.34
N GLY A 91 -8.61 -11.57 -5.57
CA GLY A 91 -9.61 -11.18 -4.56
C GLY A 91 -9.10 -10.18 -3.51
N LEU A 92 -7.84 -10.31 -3.08
CA LEU A 92 -7.21 -9.41 -2.11
C LEU A 92 -7.06 -8.00 -2.71
N SER A 93 -6.44 -7.90 -3.89
CA SER A 93 -6.22 -6.62 -4.56
C SER A 93 -7.53 -5.94 -4.95
N LEU A 94 -8.52 -6.71 -5.40
CA LEU A 94 -9.80 -6.19 -5.89
C LEU A 94 -10.60 -5.48 -4.80
N PHE A 95 -10.66 -6.06 -3.59
CA PHE A 95 -11.38 -5.47 -2.47
C PHE A 95 -10.76 -4.12 -2.07
N LEU A 96 -9.44 -4.07 -1.92
CA LEU A 96 -8.73 -2.84 -1.56
C LEU A 96 -8.77 -1.80 -2.69
N LEU A 97 -8.82 -2.22 -3.96
CA LEU A 97 -8.96 -1.32 -5.10
C LEU A 97 -10.35 -0.67 -5.12
N GLY A 98 -11.41 -1.42 -4.77
CA GLY A 98 -12.74 -0.86 -4.57
C GLY A 98 -12.78 0.17 -3.45
N LEU A 99 -12.14 -0.16 -2.31
CA LEU A 99 -11.99 0.76 -1.18
C LEU A 99 -11.19 2.01 -1.58
N ASN A 100 -10.15 1.86 -2.40
CA ASN A 100 -9.37 2.97 -2.96
C ASN A 100 -10.29 3.96 -3.70
N GLY A 101 -10.97 3.53 -4.77
CA GLY A 101 -11.85 4.42 -5.54
C GLY A 101 -12.93 5.10 -4.67
N LEU A 102 -13.51 4.37 -3.71
CA LEU A 102 -14.54 4.92 -2.83
C LEU A 102 -14.00 6.02 -1.90
N LEU A 103 -12.88 5.77 -1.24
CA LEU A 103 -12.33 6.70 -0.24
C LEU A 103 -11.79 7.98 -0.88
N PHE A 104 -11.16 7.90 -2.05
CA PHE A 104 -10.70 9.10 -2.77
C PHE A 104 -11.88 9.94 -3.27
N LEU A 105 -12.94 9.30 -3.78
CA LEU A 105 -14.15 10.01 -4.16
C LEU A 105 -14.75 10.76 -2.97
N ILE A 106 -14.88 10.10 -1.81
CA ILE A 106 -15.38 10.73 -0.58
C ILE A 106 -14.45 11.88 -0.15
N ALA A 107 -13.13 11.67 -0.12
CA ALA A 107 -12.16 12.69 0.25
C ALA A 107 -12.29 13.95 -0.61
N ILE A 108 -12.45 13.79 -1.93
CA ILE A 108 -12.63 14.91 -2.85
C ILE A 108 -14.00 15.58 -2.66
N LEU A 109 -15.08 14.81 -2.45
CA LEU A 109 -16.42 15.34 -2.22
C LEU A 109 -16.48 16.24 -0.98
N VAL A 110 -15.89 15.79 0.14
CA VAL A 110 -15.87 16.54 1.41
C VAL A 110 -14.87 17.70 1.41
N THR A 111 -13.98 17.79 0.41
CA THR A 111 -13.06 18.91 0.27
C THR A 111 -13.82 20.20 -0.06
N SER A 112 -13.66 21.23 0.78
CA SER A 112 -14.30 22.52 0.55
C SER A 112 -13.74 23.25 -0.68
N PRO A 113 -14.57 23.87 -1.53
CA PRO A 113 -14.09 24.79 -2.57
C PRO A 113 -13.30 26.00 -2.02
N ALA A 114 -13.44 26.29 -0.72
CA ALA A 114 -12.70 27.36 -0.06
C ALA A 114 -11.26 26.97 0.32
N THR A 115 -10.87 25.70 0.18
CA THR A 115 -9.52 25.21 0.51
C THR A 115 -8.44 26.05 -0.18
N LEU A 116 -7.49 26.55 0.61
CA LEU A 116 -6.32 27.28 0.10
C LEU A 116 -5.60 26.43 -0.94
N ARG A 117 -5.19 27.00 -2.08
CA ARG A 117 -4.48 26.25 -3.14
C ARG A 117 -5.24 24.97 -3.56
N LEU A 118 -6.57 25.06 -3.70
CA LEU A 118 -7.47 23.95 -4.05
C LEU A 118 -6.96 23.11 -5.24
N LYS A 119 -6.43 23.76 -6.29
CA LYS A 119 -5.82 23.09 -7.44
C LYS A 119 -4.80 22.04 -6.99
N GLN A 120 -3.79 22.48 -6.24
CA GLN A 120 -2.71 21.61 -5.79
C GLN A 120 -3.23 20.52 -4.85
N PHE A 121 -4.21 20.85 -4.00
CA PHE A 121 -4.81 19.86 -3.10
C PHE A 121 -5.50 18.71 -3.85
N ILE A 122 -6.38 19.04 -4.80
CA ILE A 122 -7.11 18.04 -5.60
C ILE A 122 -6.16 17.27 -6.52
N LEU A 123 -5.20 17.96 -7.15
CA LEU A 123 -4.18 17.32 -7.98
C LEU A 123 -3.39 16.28 -7.19
N LEU A 124 -2.94 16.61 -5.97
CA LEU A 124 -2.18 15.67 -5.14
C LEU A 124 -3.04 14.50 -4.64
N LEU A 125 -4.33 14.71 -4.36
CA LEU A 125 -5.24 13.61 -4.02
C LEU A 125 -5.41 12.63 -5.19
N LEU A 126 -5.52 13.13 -6.43
CA LEU A 126 -5.64 12.26 -7.61
C LEU A 126 -4.33 11.53 -7.95
N ILE A 127 -3.17 12.19 -7.81
CA ILE A 127 -1.88 11.50 -7.94
C ILE A 127 -1.75 10.41 -6.87
N LEU A 128 -2.19 10.72 -5.64
CA LEU A 128 -2.18 9.77 -4.56
C LEU A 128 -3.11 8.57 -4.83
N GLU A 129 -4.31 8.80 -5.39
CA GLU A 129 -5.25 7.74 -5.83
C GLU A 129 -4.64 6.81 -6.87
N ALA A 130 -3.93 7.38 -7.85
CA ALA A 130 -3.22 6.62 -8.87
C ALA A 130 -2.08 5.80 -8.28
N ALA A 131 -1.29 6.38 -7.39
CA ALA A 131 -0.17 5.71 -6.75
C ALA A 131 -0.65 4.52 -5.88
N THR A 132 -1.69 4.71 -5.09
CA THR A 132 -2.27 3.64 -4.26
C THR A 132 -2.94 2.55 -5.09
N ALA A 133 -3.58 2.90 -6.21
CA ALA A 133 -4.06 1.91 -7.17
C ALA A 133 -2.88 1.11 -7.76
N GLY A 134 -1.80 1.78 -8.18
CA GLY A 134 -0.60 1.13 -8.71
C GLY A 134 0.04 0.14 -7.72
N ILE A 135 0.11 0.48 -6.43
CA ILE A 135 0.58 -0.43 -5.36
C ILE A 135 -0.23 -1.73 -5.33
N LEU A 136 -1.56 -1.64 -5.41
CA LEU A 136 -2.47 -2.78 -5.31
C LEU A 136 -2.47 -3.68 -6.55
N LEU A 137 -2.06 -3.13 -7.70
CA LEU A 137 -2.09 -3.79 -8.99
C LEU A 137 -0.73 -4.36 -9.40
N SER A 138 0.37 -3.87 -8.84
CA SER A 138 1.72 -4.23 -9.26
C SER A 138 2.12 -5.64 -8.83
N LEU A 139 2.62 -6.42 -9.79
CA LEU A 139 3.18 -7.75 -9.58
C LEU A 139 4.69 -7.78 -9.81
N ASP A 140 5.26 -6.78 -10.47
CA ASP A 140 6.70 -6.56 -10.48
C ASP A 140 7.12 -5.82 -9.19
N LEU A 141 8.11 -6.34 -8.47
CA LEU A 141 8.57 -5.82 -7.18
C LEU A 141 9.15 -4.40 -7.29
N ILE A 142 9.82 -4.06 -8.40
CA ILE A 142 10.33 -2.71 -8.64
C ILE A 142 9.18 -1.77 -8.99
N LEU A 143 8.22 -2.21 -9.81
CA LEU A 143 7.02 -1.44 -10.10
C LEU A 143 6.23 -1.13 -8.82
N PHE A 144 6.04 -2.14 -7.96
CA PHE A 144 5.45 -1.99 -6.63
C PHE A 144 6.19 -0.95 -5.79
N TYR A 145 7.53 -1.04 -5.74
CA TYR A 145 8.37 -0.10 -5.01
C TYR A 145 8.23 1.34 -5.55
N VAL A 146 8.20 1.51 -6.87
CA VAL A 146 8.01 2.82 -7.52
C VAL A 146 6.69 3.45 -7.09
N PHE A 147 5.57 2.72 -7.12
CA PHE A 147 4.29 3.25 -6.66
C PHE A 147 4.26 3.47 -5.14
N TRP A 148 4.89 2.59 -4.36
CA TRP A 148 5.03 2.71 -2.91
C TRP A 148 5.71 4.02 -2.49
N GLU A 149 6.80 4.38 -3.17
CA GLU A 149 7.51 5.65 -2.95
C GLU A 149 6.77 6.84 -3.57
N ALA A 150 6.19 6.68 -4.78
CA ALA A 150 5.43 7.74 -5.43
C ALA A 150 4.24 8.22 -4.58
N MET A 151 3.62 7.32 -3.80
CA MET A 151 2.56 7.65 -2.85
C MET A 151 3.03 8.60 -1.73
N LEU A 152 4.30 8.52 -1.30
CA LEU A 152 4.81 9.32 -0.18
C LEU A 152 4.88 10.81 -0.51
N VAL A 153 5.20 11.15 -1.76
CA VAL A 153 5.35 12.53 -2.23
C VAL A 153 4.06 13.36 -2.02
N PRO A 154 2.89 12.96 -2.57
CA PRO A 154 1.67 13.71 -2.34
C PRO A 154 1.24 13.71 -0.87
N LEU A 155 1.41 12.60 -0.13
CA LEU A 155 1.09 12.58 1.30
C LEU A 155 1.93 13.58 2.10
N TYR A 156 3.23 13.66 1.84
CA TYR A 156 4.12 14.62 2.50
C TYR A 156 3.62 16.06 2.31
N PHE A 157 3.27 16.44 1.08
CA PHE A 157 2.77 17.79 0.80
C PHE A 157 1.36 18.02 1.36
N LEU A 158 0.46 17.04 1.25
CA LEU A 158 -0.90 17.11 1.78
C LEU A 158 -0.90 17.35 3.30
N ILE A 159 0.00 16.67 4.03
CA ILE A 159 0.19 16.88 5.48
C ILE A 159 0.90 18.22 5.74
N GLY A 160 2.03 18.48 5.08
CA GLY A 160 2.91 19.61 5.40
C GLY A 160 2.35 20.99 5.05
N VAL A 161 1.55 21.10 3.99
CA VAL A 161 1.01 22.37 3.50
C VAL A 161 -0.40 22.66 4.03
N TRP A 162 -1.26 21.63 4.09
CA TRP A 162 -2.67 21.78 4.49
C TRP A 162 -2.98 21.25 5.89
N GLY A 163 -2.01 20.68 6.58
CA GLY A 163 -2.19 20.22 7.96
C GLY A 163 -2.35 21.34 8.98
N GLU A 164 -2.69 20.93 10.19
CA GLU A 164 -2.90 21.72 11.40
C GLU A 164 -1.79 21.44 12.42
N GLY A 165 -1.60 22.37 13.37
CA GLY A 165 -0.61 22.22 14.44
C GLY A 165 0.82 22.04 13.92
N PRO A 166 1.64 21.14 14.50
CA PRO A 166 3.03 20.91 14.10
C PRO A 166 3.14 20.09 12.79
N ARG A 167 2.43 20.51 11.75
CA ARG A 167 2.26 19.80 10.47
C ARG A 167 3.55 19.48 9.74
N VAL A 168 4.54 20.38 9.80
CA VAL A 168 5.85 20.17 9.16
C VAL A 168 6.60 19.03 9.87
N TYR A 169 6.62 19.05 11.21
CA TYR A 169 7.18 17.96 12.00
C TYR A 169 6.47 16.62 11.71
N ALA A 170 5.13 16.62 11.66
CA ALA A 170 4.36 15.43 11.36
C ALA A 170 4.66 14.87 9.96
N ALA A 171 4.72 15.72 8.94
CA ALA A 171 5.04 15.33 7.57
C ALA A 171 6.46 14.75 7.46
N PHE A 172 7.47 15.41 8.05
CA PHE A 172 8.84 14.90 8.06
C PHE A 172 8.97 13.60 8.85
N LYS A 173 8.34 13.51 10.03
CA LYS A 173 8.36 12.28 10.83
C LYS A 173 7.76 11.11 10.06
N PHE A 174 6.61 11.30 9.42
CA PHE A 174 5.98 10.29 8.56
C PHE A 174 6.90 9.86 7.41
N LEU A 175 7.48 10.83 6.69
CA LEU A 175 8.36 10.55 5.56
C LEU A 175 9.59 9.76 6.00
N ILE A 176 10.30 10.20 7.04
CA ILE A 176 11.53 9.52 7.52
C ILE A 176 11.22 8.10 8.01
N TYR A 177 10.16 7.92 8.79
CA TYR A 177 9.74 6.57 9.23
C TYR A 177 9.54 5.65 8.04
N THR A 178 8.76 6.10 7.05
CA THR A 178 8.36 5.24 5.92
C THR A 178 9.50 5.00 4.94
N VAL A 179 10.33 6.01 4.67
CA VAL A 179 11.50 5.87 3.78
C VAL A 179 12.52 4.89 4.34
N ILE A 180 12.82 4.93 5.65
CA ILE A 180 13.75 3.98 6.28
C ILE A 180 13.28 2.53 6.05
N GLY A 181 11.99 2.26 6.29
CA GLY A 181 11.41 0.95 6.02
C GLY A 181 11.48 0.57 4.54
N SER A 182 11.11 1.49 3.66
CA SER A 182 11.14 1.27 2.21
C SER A 182 12.56 0.93 1.72
N PHE A 183 13.59 1.56 2.26
CA PHE A 183 14.96 1.32 1.83
C PHE A 183 15.41 -0.09 2.18
N ALA A 184 15.05 -0.59 3.38
CA ALA A 184 15.29 -1.98 3.76
C ALA A 184 14.56 -2.96 2.82
N MET A 185 13.32 -2.63 2.43
CA MET A 185 12.57 -3.41 1.44
C MET A 185 13.22 -3.38 0.07
N LEU A 186 13.74 -2.24 -0.40
CA LEU A 186 14.46 -2.15 -1.68
C LEU A 186 15.70 -3.05 -1.70
N VAL A 187 16.49 -3.04 -0.63
CA VAL A 187 17.65 -3.93 -0.49
C VAL A 187 17.21 -5.40 -0.55
N ALA A 188 16.11 -5.76 0.12
CA ALA A 188 15.56 -7.11 0.07
C ALA A 188 15.05 -7.49 -1.34
N ILE A 189 14.38 -6.58 -2.05
CA ILE A 189 13.93 -6.77 -3.44
C ILE A 189 15.12 -7.09 -4.35
N LEU A 190 16.19 -6.29 -4.28
CA LEU A 190 17.40 -6.49 -5.08
C LEU A 190 18.09 -7.83 -4.73
N ALA A 191 18.13 -8.19 -3.45
CA ALA A 191 18.73 -9.45 -3.00
C ALA A 191 17.91 -10.66 -3.47
N VAL A 192 16.58 -10.62 -3.43
CA VAL A 192 15.71 -11.67 -3.98
C VAL A 192 15.98 -11.86 -5.47
N ALA A 193 16.02 -10.77 -6.24
CA ALA A 193 16.27 -10.84 -7.67
C ALA A 193 17.67 -11.39 -7.99
N ALA A 194 18.69 -11.01 -7.20
CA ALA A 194 20.05 -11.53 -7.34
C ALA A 194 20.14 -13.04 -7.03
N ILE A 195 19.43 -13.51 -6.01
CA ILE A 195 19.34 -14.94 -5.67
C ILE A 195 18.63 -15.71 -6.79
N ASN A 196 17.52 -15.20 -7.29
CA ASN A 196 16.81 -15.78 -8.44
C ASN A 196 17.72 -15.88 -9.67
N PHE A 197 18.49 -14.83 -9.96
CA PHE A 197 19.45 -14.84 -11.07
C PHE A 197 20.53 -15.91 -10.87
N ALA A 198 21.06 -16.06 -9.65
CA ALA A 198 22.05 -17.10 -9.36
C ALA A 198 21.50 -18.53 -9.50
N GLN A 199 20.20 -18.73 -9.26
CA GLN A 199 19.54 -20.04 -9.38
C GLN A 199 19.14 -20.36 -10.83
N THR A 200 18.66 -19.36 -11.59
CA THR A 200 17.99 -19.57 -12.89
C THR A 200 18.76 -19.04 -14.09
N GLY A 201 19.76 -18.18 -13.88
CA GLY A 201 20.43 -17.42 -14.93
C GLY A 201 19.58 -16.28 -15.53
N GLN A 202 18.36 -16.05 -15.03
CA GLN A 202 17.45 -15.02 -15.52
C GLN A 202 17.17 -13.98 -14.42
N LEU A 203 17.43 -12.71 -14.72
CA LEU A 203 17.11 -11.62 -13.80
C LEU A 203 15.65 -11.26 -13.98
N SER A 204 14.88 -11.30 -12.90
CA SER A 204 13.45 -10.96 -12.90
C SER A 204 13.07 -10.32 -11.57
N PHE A 205 12.20 -9.33 -11.65
CA PHE A 205 11.51 -8.75 -10.50
C PHE A 205 10.02 -9.14 -10.45
N ASP A 206 9.58 -10.01 -11.36
CA ASP A 206 8.20 -10.48 -11.44
C ASP A 206 7.88 -11.43 -10.29
N TRP A 207 6.91 -11.06 -9.46
CA TRP A 207 6.47 -11.85 -8.31
C TRP A 207 6.04 -13.27 -8.71
N THR A 208 5.39 -13.44 -9.87
CA THR A 208 4.92 -14.75 -10.34
C THR A 208 6.08 -15.70 -10.64
N VAL A 209 7.24 -15.16 -11.05
CA VAL A 209 8.48 -15.91 -11.28
C VAL A 209 9.21 -16.15 -9.96
N LEU A 210 9.29 -15.13 -9.10
CA LEU A 210 10.06 -15.18 -7.86
C LEU A 210 9.47 -16.15 -6.83
N VAL A 211 8.15 -16.29 -6.75
CA VAL A 211 7.49 -17.27 -5.87
C VAL A 211 7.83 -18.72 -6.27
N GLN A 212 8.15 -18.97 -7.55
CA GLN A 212 8.54 -20.31 -8.02
C GLN A 212 10.00 -20.67 -7.70
N HIS A 213 10.81 -19.66 -7.35
CA HIS A 213 12.24 -19.80 -7.07
C HIS A 213 12.55 -19.23 -5.68
N PRO A 214 12.06 -19.89 -4.61
CA PRO A 214 12.17 -19.37 -3.26
C PRO A 214 13.64 -19.13 -2.89
N ALA A 215 13.90 -17.98 -2.27
CA ALA A 215 15.22 -17.68 -1.75
C ALA A 215 15.63 -18.75 -0.73
N SER A 216 16.91 -19.15 -0.77
CA SER A 216 17.46 -20.17 0.12
C SER A 216 18.87 -19.79 0.55
N GLY A 217 19.32 -20.32 1.68
CA GLY A 217 20.69 -20.17 2.15
C GLY A 217 20.77 -19.57 3.54
N VAL A 218 22.00 -19.48 4.04
CA VAL A 218 22.32 -19.04 5.40
C VAL A 218 23.43 -18.01 5.33
N TRP A 219 23.24 -16.90 6.04
CA TRP A 219 24.29 -15.91 6.26
C TRP A 219 24.96 -16.16 7.61
N GLN A 220 26.28 -16.29 7.60
CA GLN A 220 27.08 -16.38 8.82
C GLN A 220 27.29 -14.97 9.36
N LEU A 221 26.81 -14.73 10.58
CA LEU A 221 26.96 -13.43 11.23
C LEU A 221 28.44 -13.19 11.55
N PRO A 222 28.93 -11.94 11.38
CA PRO A 222 30.27 -11.57 11.82
C PRO A 222 30.48 -11.86 13.32
N LEU A 223 31.74 -11.99 13.73
CA LEU A 223 32.11 -12.14 15.14
C LEU A 223 31.58 -13.42 15.81
N ASN A 224 31.34 -14.49 15.05
CA ASN A 224 30.82 -15.78 15.56
C ASN A 224 29.48 -15.65 16.30
N LEU A 225 28.66 -14.64 15.96
CA LEU A 225 27.34 -14.42 16.56
C LEU A 225 26.26 -15.42 16.09
N GLY A 226 26.66 -16.43 15.31
CA GLY A 226 25.80 -17.49 14.81
C GLY A 226 25.50 -17.37 13.31
N ALA A 227 24.40 -17.96 12.89
CA ALA A 227 23.94 -17.95 11.51
C ALA A 227 22.45 -17.60 11.47
N ILE A 228 22.04 -16.85 10.45
CA ILE A 228 20.64 -16.54 10.18
C ILE A 228 20.29 -16.97 8.76
N GLY A 229 19.11 -17.54 8.57
CA GLY A 229 18.66 -17.88 7.23
C GLY A 229 18.44 -16.62 6.41
N ILE A 230 18.91 -16.65 5.16
CA ILE A 230 18.71 -15.56 4.19
C ILE A 230 17.21 -15.26 4.02
N PRO A 231 16.29 -16.25 3.94
CA PRO A 231 14.85 -15.97 3.82
C PRO A 231 14.29 -15.16 4.99
N GLN A 232 14.76 -15.40 6.23
CA GLN A 232 14.35 -14.62 7.40
C GLN A 232 14.84 -13.18 7.32
N LEU A 233 16.08 -12.94 6.86
CA LEU A 233 16.58 -11.58 6.65
C LEU A 233 15.80 -10.83 5.59
N LEU A 234 15.52 -11.49 4.45
CA LEU A 234 14.73 -10.90 3.38
C LEU A 234 13.31 -10.61 3.85
N PHE A 235 12.65 -11.57 4.52
CA PHE A 235 11.35 -11.38 5.13
C PHE A 235 11.34 -10.17 6.08
N LEU A 236 12.36 -10.01 6.92
CA LEU A 236 12.46 -8.86 7.83
C LEU A 236 12.68 -7.53 7.09
N GLY A 237 13.42 -7.55 5.98
CA GLY A 237 13.62 -6.37 5.11
C GLY A 237 12.30 -5.84 4.54
N PHE A 238 11.46 -6.72 4.01
CA PHE A 238 10.09 -6.38 3.59
C PHE A 238 9.19 -6.05 4.79
N ALA A 239 9.23 -6.88 5.84
CA ALA A 239 8.39 -6.73 7.03
C ALA A 239 8.59 -5.37 7.70
N LEU A 240 9.81 -4.81 7.68
CA LEU A 240 10.06 -3.49 8.27
C LEU A 240 9.25 -2.39 7.58
N ALA A 241 9.21 -2.36 6.24
CA ALA A 241 8.40 -1.41 5.49
C ALA A 241 6.91 -1.57 5.79
N PHE A 242 6.43 -2.81 5.79
CA PHE A 242 5.01 -3.13 6.00
C PHE A 242 4.57 -2.90 7.44
N ALA A 243 5.40 -3.26 8.43
CA ALA A 243 5.16 -3.03 9.85
C ALA A 243 5.11 -1.55 10.19
N ILE A 244 5.99 -0.72 9.59
CA ILE A 244 5.93 0.73 9.74
C ILE A 244 4.63 1.28 9.12
N LYS A 245 4.24 0.84 7.92
CA LYS A 245 3.03 1.34 7.25
C LYS A 245 1.73 0.88 7.95
N MET A 246 1.69 -0.34 8.48
CA MET A 246 0.59 -0.95 9.25
C MET A 246 0.61 -0.62 10.76
N PRO A 247 1.30 0.45 11.15
CA PRO A 247 1.88 0.70 12.49
C PRO A 247 1.87 -0.47 13.51
N LEU A 248 2.62 -1.55 13.27
CA LEU A 248 2.86 -2.58 14.30
C LEU A 248 3.67 -2.01 15.47
N PHE A 249 3.43 -2.46 16.69
CA PHE A 249 4.27 -2.08 17.83
C PHE A 249 5.70 -2.62 17.65
N PRO A 250 6.76 -1.84 17.92
CA PRO A 250 6.80 -0.45 18.41
C PRO A 250 6.87 0.63 17.29
N LEU A 251 6.71 0.25 16.03
CA LEU A 251 6.91 1.06 14.82
C LEU A 251 5.69 1.94 14.43
N HIS A 252 5.02 2.55 15.41
CA HIS A 252 3.73 3.21 15.23
C HIS A 252 3.73 4.73 15.47
N THR A 253 4.80 5.30 16.04
CA THR A 253 4.75 6.66 16.61
C THR A 253 4.56 7.80 15.60
N TRP A 254 4.72 7.52 14.30
CA TRP A 254 4.39 8.46 13.23
C TRP A 254 2.87 8.65 13.08
N LEU A 255 2.08 7.62 13.37
CA LEU A 255 0.64 7.56 13.08
C LEU A 255 -0.16 8.65 13.84
N PRO A 256 -0.04 8.80 15.18
CA PRO A 256 -0.79 9.83 15.88
C PRO A 256 -0.41 11.24 15.42
N ALA A 257 0.87 11.48 15.14
CA ALA A 257 1.34 12.78 14.65
C ALA A 257 0.75 13.10 13.27
N ALA A 258 0.79 12.14 12.33
CA ALA A 258 0.28 12.31 10.98
C ALA A 258 -1.25 12.52 10.98
N TYR A 259 -2.01 11.73 11.74
CA TYR A 259 -3.47 11.83 11.74
C TYR A 259 -3.96 13.14 12.35
N THR A 260 -3.37 13.55 13.46
CA THR A 260 -3.75 14.79 14.15
C THR A 260 -3.46 16.01 13.28
N ALA A 261 -2.31 16.01 12.62
CA ALA A 261 -1.91 17.11 11.75
C ALA A 261 -2.70 17.13 10.43
N SER A 262 -3.18 15.99 9.92
CA SER A 262 -3.78 15.94 8.59
C SER A 262 -5.16 16.62 8.53
N PRO A 263 -5.50 17.28 7.40
CA PRO A 263 -6.87 17.72 7.15
C PRO A 263 -7.78 16.51 6.92
N ILE A 264 -9.08 16.67 7.19
CA ILE A 264 -10.07 15.58 7.18
C ILE A 264 -10.04 14.73 5.88
N PRO A 265 -10.04 15.31 4.65
CA PRO A 265 -9.96 14.52 3.42
C PRO A 265 -8.75 13.58 3.37
N VAL A 266 -7.61 14.02 3.91
CA VAL A 266 -6.36 13.26 3.90
C VAL A 266 -6.39 12.16 4.97
N VAL A 267 -7.00 12.42 6.13
CA VAL A 267 -7.20 11.40 7.18
C VAL A 267 -8.08 10.25 6.67
N ILE A 268 -9.13 10.54 5.90
CA ILE A 268 -10.01 9.50 5.32
C ILE A 268 -9.20 8.49 4.51
N VAL A 269 -8.31 8.97 3.64
CA VAL A 269 -7.46 8.10 2.80
C VAL A 269 -6.34 7.45 3.61
N LEU A 270 -5.65 8.22 4.47
CA LEU A 270 -4.57 7.70 5.32
C LEU A 270 -5.06 6.54 6.20
N ALA A 271 -6.18 6.74 6.88
CA ALA A 271 -6.74 5.77 7.81
C ALA A 271 -7.51 4.66 7.13
N GLY A 272 -8.28 4.98 6.10
CA GLY A 272 -9.10 4.01 5.40
C GLY A 272 -8.28 3.04 4.55
N LEU A 273 -7.23 3.53 3.86
CA LEU A 273 -6.49 2.73 2.88
C LEU A 273 -4.99 2.64 3.16
N VAL A 274 -4.29 3.76 3.37
CA VAL A 274 -2.80 3.76 3.34
C VAL A 274 -2.22 2.82 4.40
N SER A 275 -2.81 2.77 5.60
CA SER A 275 -2.38 1.81 6.62
C SER A 275 -2.65 0.34 6.26
N LYS A 276 -3.66 0.06 5.41
CA LYS A 276 -3.98 -1.30 4.93
C LYS A 276 -2.99 -1.78 3.87
N LEU A 277 -2.29 -0.87 3.19
CA LEU A 277 -1.24 -1.25 2.24
C LEU A 277 -0.07 -1.99 2.90
N GLY A 278 0.17 -1.77 4.20
CA GLY A 278 1.12 -2.58 4.96
C GLY A 278 0.63 -4.03 5.14
N ALA A 279 -0.64 -4.21 5.51
CA ALA A 279 -1.27 -5.54 5.61
C ALA A 279 -1.27 -6.27 4.25
N TYR A 280 -1.62 -5.55 3.19
CA TYR A 280 -1.53 -6.03 1.81
C TYR A 280 -0.12 -6.52 1.48
N GLY A 281 0.91 -5.73 1.83
CA GLY A 281 2.30 -6.11 1.59
C GLY A 281 2.71 -7.39 2.32
N PHE A 282 2.27 -7.56 3.57
CA PHE A 282 2.50 -8.81 4.29
C PHE A 282 1.88 -10.02 3.59
N LEU A 283 0.60 -9.93 3.23
CA LEU A 283 -0.13 -11.01 2.58
C LEU A 283 0.43 -11.35 1.19
N ARG A 284 0.67 -10.33 0.36
CA ARG A 284 1.12 -10.49 -1.03
C ARG A 284 2.57 -10.94 -1.12
N PHE A 285 3.48 -10.30 -0.37
CA PHE A 285 4.91 -10.49 -0.54
C PHE A 285 5.50 -11.37 0.54
N ASN A 286 5.35 -11.02 1.82
CA ASN A 286 6.02 -11.76 2.89
C ASN A 286 5.60 -13.23 2.97
N LEU A 287 4.28 -13.47 3.01
CA LEU A 287 3.74 -14.82 3.15
C LEU A 287 3.98 -15.67 1.90
N ALA A 288 3.90 -15.07 0.71
CA ALA A 288 4.06 -15.79 -0.55
C ALA A 288 5.54 -16.05 -0.92
N LEU A 289 6.42 -15.07 -0.75
CA LEU A 289 7.84 -15.19 -1.12
C LEU A 289 8.66 -15.95 -0.07
N PHE A 290 8.24 -15.91 1.21
CA PHE A 290 9.02 -16.48 2.32
C PHE A 290 8.13 -17.26 3.31
N PRO A 291 7.42 -18.33 2.88
CA PRO A 291 6.47 -19.05 3.73
C PRO A 291 7.12 -19.62 5.02
N ASP A 292 8.33 -20.18 4.93
CA ASP A 292 9.04 -20.71 6.11
C ASP A 292 9.47 -19.61 7.10
N ALA A 293 9.87 -18.45 6.56
CA ALA A 293 10.20 -17.28 7.38
C ALA A 293 8.92 -16.73 8.05
N ALA A 294 7.80 -16.70 7.33
CA ALA A 294 6.51 -16.30 7.87
C ALA A 294 6.04 -17.25 8.99
N HIS A 295 6.24 -18.57 8.84
CA HIS A 295 5.92 -19.54 9.88
C HIS A 295 6.81 -19.39 11.11
N SER A 296 8.13 -19.21 10.92
CA SER A 296 9.08 -19.11 12.04
C SER A 296 9.03 -17.77 12.78
N LEU A 297 8.82 -16.65 12.08
CA LEU A 297 8.76 -15.29 12.65
C LEU A 297 7.33 -14.84 12.98
N GLY A 298 6.31 -15.53 12.46
CA GLY A 298 4.90 -15.22 12.65
C GLY A 298 4.49 -15.09 14.11
N PRO A 299 4.83 -16.03 15.02
CA PRO A 299 4.52 -15.90 16.44
C PRO A 299 5.06 -14.61 17.07
N ALA A 300 6.27 -14.19 16.70
CA ALA A 300 6.84 -12.94 17.20
C ALA A 300 6.07 -11.72 16.69
N LEU A 301 5.70 -11.71 15.40
CA LEU A 301 4.85 -10.64 14.84
C LEU A 301 3.45 -10.62 15.42
N ALA A 302 2.86 -11.78 15.74
CA ALA A 302 1.58 -11.89 16.44
C ALA A 302 1.65 -11.32 17.86
N VAL A 303 2.76 -11.55 18.58
CA VAL A 303 3.03 -10.92 19.89
C VAL A 303 3.12 -9.40 19.75
N LEU A 304 3.85 -8.89 18.76
CA LEU A 304 3.95 -7.44 18.49
C LEU A 304 2.59 -6.84 18.10
N ALA A 305 1.79 -7.55 17.30
CA ALA A 305 0.44 -7.13 16.93
C ALA A 305 -0.47 -7.07 18.16
N THR A 306 -0.42 -8.09 19.02
CA THR A 306 -1.16 -8.13 20.30
C THR A 306 -0.74 -7.01 21.24
N ALA A 307 0.56 -6.73 21.36
CA ALA A 307 1.05 -5.57 22.10
C ALA A 307 0.50 -4.26 21.52
N GLY A 308 0.39 -4.16 20.20
CA GLY A 308 -0.24 -3.02 19.51
C GLY A 308 -1.72 -2.86 19.83
N ILE A 309 -2.48 -3.96 19.93
CA ILE A 309 -3.89 -3.96 20.35
C ILE A 309 -4.03 -3.32 21.73
N LEU A 310 -3.28 -3.84 22.71
CA LEU A 310 -3.35 -3.39 24.10
C LEU A 310 -2.85 -1.95 24.25
N TYR A 311 -1.68 -1.64 23.68
CA TYR A 311 -1.08 -0.31 23.78
C TYR A 311 -1.96 0.75 23.11
N GLY A 312 -2.49 0.47 21.92
CA GLY A 312 -3.42 1.36 21.22
C GLY A 312 -4.68 1.63 22.03
N ALA A 313 -5.27 0.60 22.63
CA ALA A 313 -6.46 0.72 23.48
C ALA A 313 -6.20 1.59 24.73
N PHE A 314 -5.13 1.31 25.48
CA PHE A 314 -4.79 2.10 26.67
C PHE A 314 -4.44 3.55 26.33
N MET A 315 -3.70 3.78 25.24
CA MET A 315 -3.36 5.14 24.82
C MET A 315 -4.58 5.92 24.34
N ALA A 316 -5.55 5.27 23.69
CA ALA A 316 -6.81 5.92 23.29
C ALA A 316 -7.61 6.44 24.49
N LEU A 317 -7.66 5.69 25.60
CA LEU A 317 -8.40 6.08 26.83
C LEU A 317 -7.89 7.38 27.48
N VAL A 318 -6.61 7.69 27.31
CA VAL A 318 -5.98 8.87 27.92
C VAL A 318 -5.87 10.06 26.97
N GLN A 319 -6.34 9.94 25.72
CA GLN A 319 -6.31 11.07 24.78
C GLN A 319 -7.48 12.03 25.03
N THR A 320 -7.17 13.33 25.04
CA THR A 320 -8.18 14.41 25.06
C THR A 320 -8.52 14.94 23.67
N ASP A 321 -7.63 14.73 22.69
CA ASP A 321 -7.84 15.12 21.30
C ASP A 321 -8.50 13.99 20.50
N LEU A 322 -9.59 14.32 19.79
CA LEU A 322 -10.39 13.33 19.05
C LEU A 322 -9.61 12.68 17.90
N LYS A 323 -8.77 13.43 17.16
CA LYS A 323 -7.99 12.86 16.04
C LYS A 323 -6.91 11.91 16.57
N ARG A 324 -6.27 12.24 17.70
CA ARG A 324 -5.32 11.36 18.39
C ARG A 324 -5.98 10.10 18.93
N LEU A 325 -7.17 10.23 19.54
CA LEU A 325 -7.94 9.09 20.03
C LEU A 325 -8.23 8.12 18.88
N VAL A 326 -8.74 8.63 17.75
CA VAL A 326 -9.02 7.82 16.55
C VAL A 326 -7.74 7.19 15.99
N ALA A 327 -6.60 7.87 16.04
CA ALA A 327 -5.32 7.29 15.61
C ALA A 327 -4.90 6.09 16.46
N TYR A 328 -4.98 6.19 17.79
CA TYR A 328 -4.65 5.07 18.68
C TYR A 328 -5.67 3.92 18.63
N ALA A 329 -6.96 4.24 18.48
CA ALA A 329 -7.98 3.23 18.21
C ALA A 329 -7.73 2.50 16.88
N SER A 330 -7.34 3.24 15.84
CA SER A 330 -6.97 2.67 14.53
C SER A 330 -5.74 1.75 14.65
N MET A 331 -4.74 2.14 15.44
CA MET A 331 -3.58 1.28 15.74
C MET A 331 -4.02 -0.03 16.40
N SER A 332 -4.96 0.03 17.35
CA SER A 332 -5.48 -1.18 18.00
C SER A 332 -6.17 -2.12 16.99
N HIS A 333 -7.02 -1.58 16.11
CA HIS A 333 -7.67 -2.36 15.04
C HIS A 333 -6.69 -2.92 14.01
N LEU A 334 -5.65 -2.17 13.62
CA LEU A 334 -4.57 -2.68 12.76
C LEU A 334 -3.77 -3.80 13.46
N GLY A 335 -3.69 -3.77 14.79
CA GLY A 335 -3.16 -4.88 15.58
C GLY A 335 -3.98 -6.17 15.45
N PHE A 336 -5.31 -6.09 15.38
CA PHE A 336 -6.14 -7.27 15.09
C PHE A 336 -5.90 -7.83 13.69
N ILE A 337 -5.74 -6.96 12.69
CA ILE A 337 -5.37 -7.37 11.31
C ILE A 337 -4.03 -8.09 11.33
N GLY A 338 -3.01 -7.51 11.99
CA GLY A 338 -1.70 -8.14 12.14
C GLY A 338 -1.75 -9.50 12.86
N LEU A 339 -2.54 -9.61 13.93
CA LEU A 339 -2.73 -10.86 14.65
C LEU A 339 -3.40 -11.92 13.75
N GLY A 340 -4.43 -11.55 12.98
CA GLY A 340 -5.10 -12.45 12.04
C GLY A 340 -4.17 -12.98 10.96
N ILE A 341 -3.36 -12.10 10.34
CA ILE A 341 -2.35 -12.49 9.33
C ILE A 341 -1.37 -13.53 9.89
N PHE A 342 -0.91 -13.35 11.13
CA PHE A 342 0.11 -14.21 11.74
C PHE A 342 -0.45 -15.29 12.68
N ALA A 343 -1.77 -15.52 12.67
CA ALA A 343 -2.41 -16.60 13.43
C ALA A 343 -2.14 -18.00 12.86
N GLY A 344 -1.54 -18.10 11.68
CA GLY A 344 -1.13 -19.37 11.05
C GLY A 344 -2.28 -20.24 10.57
N ASN A 345 -3.47 -19.67 10.36
CA ASN A 345 -4.65 -20.40 9.88
C ASN A 345 -5.52 -19.52 8.97
N LEU A 346 -6.34 -20.17 8.14
CA LEU A 346 -7.17 -19.49 7.13
C LEU A 346 -8.21 -18.54 7.73
N LEU A 347 -8.87 -18.93 8.83
CA LEU A 347 -9.86 -18.08 9.50
C LEU A 347 -9.23 -16.78 10.01
N GLY A 348 -7.98 -16.83 10.47
CA GLY A 348 -7.22 -15.64 10.86
C GLY A 348 -6.95 -14.71 9.68
N ILE A 349 -6.57 -15.26 8.52
CA ILE A 349 -6.36 -14.48 7.29
C ILE A 349 -7.69 -13.87 6.83
N GLU A 350 -8.78 -14.64 6.77
CA GLU A 350 -10.10 -14.14 6.39
C GLU A 350 -10.60 -13.04 7.34
N GLY A 351 -10.38 -13.19 8.65
CA GLY A 351 -10.73 -12.15 9.63
C GLY A 351 -9.83 -10.91 9.58
N ALA A 352 -8.67 -10.97 8.93
CA ALA A 352 -7.78 -9.84 8.73
C ALA A 352 -8.14 -8.98 7.49
N LEU A 353 -8.85 -9.56 6.52
CA LEU A 353 -9.28 -8.90 5.27
C LEU A 353 -10.51 -8.00 5.49
#